data_AF-A0A8D4VPG0-F1
#
_entry.id   AF-A0A8D4VPG0-F1
#
_cell.length_a   1.000
_cell.length_b   1.000
_cell.length_c   1.000
_cell.angle_alpha   90.00
_cell.angle_beta   90.00
_cell.angle_gamma   90.00
#
_symmetry.space_group_name_H-M   'P 1'
#
loop_
_entity.id
_entity.type
_entity.pdbx_description
1 polymer ?
#
loop_
_entity_poly.entity_id
_entity_poly.type
_entity_poly.pdbx_seq_one_letter_code
_entity_poly.pdbx_strand_id
1 'polypeptide(L)'
;MLARRGKRPTQGEPAKAAPTLVLSKPEGGWTSAMQLEVAGRCSDPTADPIVVNINGVRYYIRSQQGAFSRKFPAAKGKNTVIAECSNALGTGRASAAVDAVISPTPLKVVLSSDTDSVYTDLHIYEPDKTHVYWADTNSPSGGIFFLNAQGESFDQAGYGPYLYVHPAPPVGVFRIDVNYWPGGAVQHTVANLDLILDEGLPTEAKRRIQSPLARPGETRTLAYVVIQGNRQPPKIFVPGQDKDADMPAEVRQYKKDEPKREQEGDAEETGFLHPLDENALRRSVSYLALYQARKVSPLWEGRQRDCAGLVRFAYREALKERSVAQTRRLGLPPALHLPTVSSRSRRLFPQYPHIWQVGVDSGGKPRRGDFADAETLVGYNFRHKSQSLQAARSGDLLVYRKPLENDQPYHLMLYVENAPHDLAVYHNGAHGADAQVRVVRAEELFRSPDPVWIPAGDNPHFLGVYEWNRLRPIDGKSAGSSSL
;
A
#
# COMPACT_ATOMS: atom_id res chain seq x y z
N MET A 1 19.56 11.80 10.25
CA MET A 1 19.07 10.95 11.35
C MET A 1 17.55 10.88 11.22
N LEU A 2 17.00 9.70 10.92
CA LEU A 2 15.62 9.52 10.46
C LEU A 2 14.63 9.65 11.62
N ALA A 3 13.78 10.69 11.61
CA ALA A 3 12.52 10.65 12.33
C ALA A 3 11.57 9.70 11.57
N ARG A 4 11.32 8.52 12.13
CA ARG A 4 10.44 7.50 11.53
C ARG A 4 8.97 7.90 11.72
N ARG A 5 8.16 7.67 10.69
CA ARG A 5 6.71 7.95 10.64
C ARG A 5 5.96 7.06 11.63
N GLY A 6 5.07 7.65 12.42
CA GLY A 6 4.45 7.08 13.62
C GLY A 6 4.51 8.09 14.78
N LYS A 7 3.77 7.89 15.87
CA LYS A 7 3.72 8.81 17.04
C LYS A 7 5.13 9.32 17.41
N ARG A 8 5.24 10.62 17.74
CA ARG A 8 6.50 11.28 18.14
C ARG A 8 7.30 10.39 19.10
N PRO A 9 8.64 10.32 18.97
CA PRO A 9 9.48 9.67 19.97
C PRO A 9 9.05 10.14 21.36
N THR A 10 8.99 9.22 22.31
CA THR A 10 8.76 9.54 23.73
C THR A 10 9.72 10.65 24.12
N GLN A 11 9.19 11.82 24.53
CA GLN A 11 10.00 12.95 24.97
C GLN A 11 10.81 12.53 26.20
N GLY A 12 12.08 12.18 26.00
CA GLY A 12 13.05 11.92 27.06
C GLY A 12 14.22 12.88 26.94
N GLU A 13 15.02 12.99 28.00
CA GLU A 13 16.28 13.73 27.96
C GLU A 13 17.17 13.24 26.79
N PRO A 14 17.91 14.13 26.11
CA PRO A 14 18.80 13.74 25.04
C PRO A 14 19.81 12.71 25.54
N ALA A 15 20.03 11.66 24.73
CA ALA A 15 20.91 10.55 25.07
C ALA A 15 22.34 11.03 25.38
N LYS A 16 22.90 10.54 26.49
CA LYS A 16 24.23 10.93 27.00
C LYS A 16 25.37 10.02 26.53
N ALA A 17 25.04 8.86 25.96
CA ALA A 17 25.98 7.88 25.41
C ALA A 17 25.33 7.02 24.31
N ALA A 18 26.15 6.30 23.55
CA ALA A 18 25.66 5.21 22.70
C ALA A 18 24.96 4.14 23.56
N PRO A 19 23.86 3.55 23.09
CA PRO A 19 23.08 2.66 23.91
C PRO A 19 23.75 1.28 24.02
N THR A 20 23.51 0.58 25.13
CA THR A 20 23.79 -0.85 25.28
C THR A 20 22.47 -1.62 25.24
N LEU A 21 22.52 -2.87 24.78
CA LEU A 21 21.34 -3.74 24.70
C LEU A 21 21.66 -5.09 25.32
N VAL A 22 20.72 -5.62 26.09
CA VAL A 22 20.80 -6.96 26.69
C VAL A 22 19.55 -7.74 26.32
N LEU A 23 19.73 -8.99 25.91
CA LEU A 23 18.63 -9.93 25.67
C LEU A 23 18.42 -10.81 26.90
N SER A 24 17.17 -10.91 27.36
CA SER A 24 16.73 -11.90 28.36
C SER A 24 16.11 -13.14 27.71
N LYS A 25 15.58 -13.00 26.49
CA LYS A 25 15.11 -14.10 25.66
C LYS A 25 15.64 -13.97 24.23
N PRO A 26 15.99 -15.10 23.55
CA PRO A 26 15.98 -16.46 24.09
C PRO A 26 17.13 -16.71 25.09
N GLU A 27 16.91 -17.63 26.05
CA GLU A 27 17.91 -18.02 27.07
C GLU A 27 19.03 -18.93 26.52
N GLY A 28 18.86 -19.45 25.30
CA GLY A 28 19.70 -20.51 24.76
C GLY A 28 19.03 -21.88 24.81
N GLY A 29 19.79 -22.93 24.47
CA GLY A 29 19.30 -24.30 24.50
C GLY A 29 18.34 -24.63 23.36
N TRP A 30 17.25 -25.31 23.67
CA TRP A 30 16.27 -25.78 22.68
C TRP A 30 14.84 -25.38 23.03
N THR A 31 13.95 -25.36 22.04
CA THR A 31 12.51 -25.12 22.20
C THR A 31 11.69 -25.96 21.22
N SER A 32 10.46 -26.30 21.59
CA SER A 32 9.47 -26.93 20.68
C SER A 32 8.37 -25.96 20.23
N ALA A 33 8.47 -24.69 20.61
CA ALA A 33 7.48 -23.68 20.23
C ALA A 33 7.68 -23.23 18.77
N MET A 34 6.56 -23.05 18.05
CA MET A 34 6.56 -22.47 16.69
C MET A 34 6.84 -20.96 16.68
N GLN A 35 6.88 -20.33 17.84
CA GLN A 35 7.27 -18.92 18.00
C GLN A 35 8.35 -18.78 19.08
N LEU A 36 9.34 -17.92 18.80
CA LEU A 36 10.42 -17.52 19.69
C LEU A 36 10.10 -16.19 20.33
N GLU A 37 10.11 -16.14 21.66
CA GLU A 37 10.11 -14.86 22.37
C GLU A 37 11.48 -14.20 22.26
N VAL A 38 11.49 -12.94 21.83
CA VAL A 38 12.65 -12.05 21.83
C VAL A 38 12.34 -10.93 22.81
N ALA A 39 13.08 -10.91 23.91
CA ALA A 39 12.87 -9.97 25.00
C ALA A 39 14.19 -9.44 25.53
N GLY A 40 14.18 -8.21 26.01
CA GLY A 40 15.38 -7.57 26.51
C GLY A 40 15.16 -6.13 26.95
N ARG A 41 16.28 -5.44 27.16
CA ARG A 41 16.31 -4.03 27.56
C ARG A 41 17.41 -3.27 26.83
N CYS A 42 17.05 -2.12 26.26
CA CYS A 42 17.97 -1.10 25.78
C CYS A 42 18.23 -0.08 26.91
N SER A 43 19.46 0.38 27.05
CA SER A 43 19.83 1.39 28.06
C SER A 43 19.25 2.77 27.78
N ASP A 44 18.95 3.07 26.52
CA ASP A 44 18.27 4.30 26.12
C ASP A 44 16.75 4.08 26.14
N PRO A 45 16.00 4.72 27.04
CA PRO A 45 14.56 4.51 27.20
C PRO A 45 13.73 5.09 26.04
N THR A 46 14.35 5.90 25.17
CA THR A 46 13.71 6.53 24.01
C THR A 46 14.04 5.80 22.70
N ALA A 47 14.98 4.84 22.73
CA ALA A 47 15.37 4.08 21.55
C ALA A 47 14.24 3.14 21.12
N ASP A 48 13.58 3.53 20.03
CA ASP A 48 12.45 2.84 19.46
C ASP A 48 12.37 3.10 17.94
N PRO A 49 12.03 2.09 17.11
CA PRO A 49 11.84 0.69 17.47
C PRO A 49 13.16 -0.05 17.68
N ILE A 50 13.09 -1.19 18.37
CA ILE A 50 14.17 -2.18 18.40
C ILE A 50 14.13 -2.96 17.09
N VAL A 51 15.28 -3.05 16.41
CA VAL A 51 15.41 -3.84 15.18
C VAL A 51 15.84 -5.25 15.56
N VAL A 52 15.10 -6.26 15.13
CA VAL A 52 15.43 -7.66 15.40
C VAL A 52 15.64 -8.40 14.10
N ASN A 53 16.78 -9.07 13.96
CA ASN A 53 17.07 -9.96 12.86
C ASN A 53 17.04 -11.40 13.36
N ILE A 54 16.20 -12.24 12.76
CA ILE A 54 16.13 -13.68 13.04
C ILE A 54 16.44 -14.41 11.74
N ASN A 55 17.57 -15.12 11.70
CA ASN A 55 18.00 -15.89 10.52
C ASN A 55 17.98 -15.11 9.20
N GLY A 56 18.36 -13.82 9.24
CA GLY A 56 18.39 -12.93 8.08
C GLY A 56 17.11 -12.12 7.87
N VAL A 57 16.00 -12.46 8.54
CA VAL A 57 14.73 -11.75 8.44
C VAL A 57 14.66 -10.63 9.47
N ARG A 58 14.46 -9.39 8.99
CA ARG A 58 14.31 -8.20 9.83
C ARG A 58 12.87 -7.99 10.28
N TYR A 59 12.70 -7.74 11.57
CA TYR A 59 11.48 -7.38 12.27
C TYR A 59 11.69 -6.13 13.12
N TYR A 60 10.60 -5.56 13.63
CA TYR A 60 10.60 -4.40 14.52
C TYR A 60 9.76 -4.68 15.77
N ILE A 61 10.28 -4.27 16.94
CA ILE A 61 9.56 -4.33 18.22
C ILE A 61 9.49 -2.92 18.79
N ARG A 62 8.33 -2.56 19.34
CA ARG A 62 8.18 -1.33 20.10
C ARG A 62 8.86 -1.48 21.46
N SER A 63 9.64 -0.48 21.86
CA SER A 63 10.17 -0.41 23.22
C SER A 63 9.31 0.49 24.10
N GLN A 64 9.17 0.12 25.37
CA GLN A 64 8.54 0.94 26.40
C GLN A 64 9.56 1.16 27.51
N GLN A 65 10.05 2.40 27.64
CA GLN A 65 11.12 2.75 28.59
C GLN A 65 12.35 1.82 28.47
N GLY A 66 12.71 1.50 27.22
CA GLY A 66 13.84 0.63 26.88
C GLY A 66 13.56 -0.87 27.01
N ALA A 67 12.48 -1.30 27.67
CA ALA A 67 12.09 -2.71 27.72
C ALA A 67 11.31 -3.12 26.46
N PHE A 68 11.52 -4.35 26.00
CA PHE A 68 10.78 -4.92 24.87
C PHE A 68 10.60 -6.44 25.06
N SER A 69 9.47 -6.98 24.61
CA SER A 69 9.25 -8.42 24.46
C SER A 69 8.26 -8.66 23.34
N ARG A 70 8.56 -9.64 22.48
CA ARG A 70 7.65 -10.06 21.41
C ARG A 70 7.97 -11.45 20.90
N LYS A 71 6.94 -12.19 20.50
CA LYS A 71 7.06 -13.50 19.85
C LYS A 71 7.18 -13.36 18.32
N PHE A 72 8.08 -14.14 17.73
CA PHE A 72 8.34 -14.20 16.28
C PHE A 72 8.32 -15.64 15.77
N PRO A 73 8.09 -15.88 14.47
CA PRO A 73 8.15 -17.23 13.92
C PRO A 73 9.50 -17.91 14.19
N ALA A 74 9.47 -19.13 14.71
CA ALA A 74 10.64 -20.01 14.80
C ALA A 74 10.84 -20.73 13.47
N ALA A 75 12.08 -20.97 13.07
CA ALA A 75 12.43 -21.90 12.00
C ALA A 75 12.97 -23.20 12.59
N LYS A 76 12.74 -24.35 11.95
CA LYS A 76 13.33 -25.62 12.41
C LYS A 76 14.86 -25.52 12.49
N GLY A 77 15.44 -26.03 13.58
CA GLY A 77 16.88 -26.00 13.83
C GLY A 77 17.35 -24.68 14.44
N LYS A 78 18.56 -24.24 14.10
CA LYS A 78 19.20 -23.09 14.75
C LYS A 78 18.51 -21.78 14.37
N ASN A 79 18.12 -21.01 15.37
CA ASN A 79 17.61 -19.64 15.23
C ASN A 79 18.60 -18.68 15.87
N THR A 80 19.23 -17.83 15.06
CA THR A 80 20.12 -16.77 15.54
C THR A 80 19.35 -15.45 15.55
N VAL A 81 19.22 -14.87 16.75
CA VAL A 81 18.56 -13.60 17.01
C VAL A 81 19.62 -12.54 17.23
N ILE A 82 19.51 -11.42 16.51
CA ILE A 82 20.33 -10.24 16.69
C ILE A 82 19.41 -9.05 16.91
N ALA A 83 19.48 -8.41 18.07
CA ALA A 83 18.70 -7.22 18.39
C ALA A 83 19.58 -5.98 18.43
N GLU A 84 19.08 -4.88 17.89
CA GLU A 84 19.74 -3.59 17.81
C GLU A 84 18.84 -2.48 18.35
N CYS A 85 19.40 -1.60 19.17
CA CYS A 85 18.79 -0.31 19.49
C CYS A 85 19.76 0.82 19.15
N SER A 86 19.25 1.89 18.56
CA SER A 86 20.06 3.00 18.05
C SER A 86 19.57 4.32 18.60
N ASN A 87 20.51 5.24 18.85
CA ASN A 87 20.22 6.64 19.12
C ASN A 87 21.18 7.54 18.34
N ALA A 88 21.21 8.83 18.67
CA ALA A 88 22.05 9.79 17.98
C ALA A 88 23.57 9.54 18.07
N LEU A 89 24.00 8.80 19.09
CA LEU A 89 25.40 8.60 19.45
C LEU A 89 25.94 7.22 19.06
N GLY A 90 25.09 6.28 18.66
CA GLY A 90 25.52 4.96 18.22
C GLY A 90 24.43 3.90 18.21
N THR A 91 24.85 2.64 18.10
CA THR A 91 23.98 1.46 18.10
C THR A 91 24.50 0.42 19.09
N GLY A 92 23.63 -0.01 20.00
CA GLY A 92 23.84 -1.15 20.88
C GLY A 92 23.32 -2.42 20.21
N ARG A 93 24.02 -3.53 20.41
CA ARG A 93 23.69 -4.82 19.80
C ARG A 93 23.82 -5.93 20.83
N ALA A 94 22.91 -6.90 20.77
CA ALA A 94 23.08 -8.20 21.42
C ALA A 94 22.63 -9.32 20.50
N SER A 95 23.15 -10.52 20.74
CA SER A 95 22.78 -11.72 20.01
C SER A 95 22.54 -12.88 20.95
N ALA A 96 21.58 -13.72 20.59
CA ALA A 96 21.32 -14.99 21.25
C ALA A 96 20.96 -16.04 20.19
N ALA A 97 21.08 -17.32 20.54
CA ALA A 97 20.70 -18.40 19.64
C ALA A 97 19.95 -19.49 20.40
N VAL A 98 18.99 -20.13 19.73
CA VAL A 98 18.21 -21.25 20.28
C VAL A 98 17.89 -22.25 19.17
N ASP A 99 17.94 -23.53 19.47
CA ASP A 99 17.60 -24.60 18.54
C ASP A 99 16.11 -24.97 18.66
N ALA A 100 15.32 -24.73 17.62
CA ALA A 100 13.91 -25.09 17.60
C ALA A 100 13.73 -26.51 17.06
N VAL A 101 13.33 -27.42 17.94
CA VAL A 101 12.96 -28.81 17.62
C VAL A 101 11.46 -28.84 17.30
N ILE A 102 11.14 -28.35 16.11
CA ILE A 102 9.77 -28.34 15.57
C ILE A 102 9.68 -29.23 14.32
N SER A 103 8.48 -29.75 14.07
CA SER A 103 8.21 -30.51 12.85
C SER A 103 8.46 -29.65 11.61
N PRO A 104 8.89 -30.25 10.49
CA PRO A 104 8.90 -29.56 9.21
C PRO A 104 7.55 -28.91 8.93
N THR A 105 7.59 -27.73 8.32
CA THR A 105 6.39 -26.91 8.09
C THR A 105 6.17 -26.72 6.60
N PRO A 106 5.25 -27.48 5.96
CA PRO A 106 5.01 -27.40 4.52
C PRO A 106 4.53 -26.04 4.03
N LEU A 107 3.71 -25.34 4.80
CA LEU A 107 3.27 -23.98 4.47
C LEU A 107 3.36 -23.09 5.71
N LYS A 108 4.13 -22.02 5.59
CA LYS A 108 4.22 -20.95 6.58
C LYS A 108 4.10 -19.60 5.88
N VAL A 109 3.26 -18.75 6.44
CA VAL A 109 2.95 -17.41 5.93
C VAL A 109 3.17 -16.42 7.05
N VAL A 110 4.04 -15.44 6.83
CA VAL A 110 4.33 -14.38 7.80
C VAL A 110 4.02 -13.04 7.16
N LEU A 111 3.13 -12.26 7.78
CA LEU A 111 2.82 -10.90 7.34
C LEU A 111 3.37 -9.91 8.36
N SER A 112 4.19 -8.97 7.91
CA SER A 112 4.72 -7.86 8.71
C SER A 112 4.59 -6.54 7.96
N SER A 113 4.72 -5.44 8.69
CA SER A 113 4.61 -4.08 8.16
C SER A 113 5.87 -3.29 8.53
N ASP A 114 6.28 -2.38 7.65
CA ASP A 114 7.44 -1.53 7.88
C ASP A 114 7.14 -0.28 8.72
N THR A 115 5.87 -0.03 9.00
CA THR A 115 5.38 1.18 9.65
C THR A 115 4.66 0.81 10.94
N ASP A 116 4.84 1.63 11.97
CA ASP A 116 4.12 1.47 13.24
C ASP A 116 2.71 2.05 13.14
N SER A 117 1.84 1.68 14.08
CA SER A 117 0.49 2.24 14.18
C SER A 117 -0.36 2.03 12.92
N VAL A 118 -0.13 0.95 12.17
CA VAL A 118 -1.01 0.50 11.08
C VAL A 118 -1.63 -0.85 11.40
N TYR A 119 -2.86 -1.07 10.97
CA TYR A 119 -3.49 -2.38 11.01
C TYR A 119 -3.29 -3.03 9.65
N THR A 120 -2.59 -4.16 9.64
CA THR A 120 -2.42 -5.00 8.46
C THR A 120 -2.79 -6.42 8.82
N ASP A 121 -3.96 -6.86 8.38
CA ASP A 121 -4.49 -8.16 8.77
C ASP A 121 -4.23 -9.20 7.70
N LEU A 122 -3.82 -10.39 8.14
CA LEU A 122 -3.61 -11.53 7.28
C LEU A 122 -4.94 -12.27 7.07
N HIS A 123 -5.32 -12.48 5.82
CA HIS A 123 -6.50 -13.23 5.43
C HIS A 123 -6.05 -14.42 4.56
N ILE A 124 -6.36 -15.63 5.00
CA ILE A 124 -6.07 -16.88 4.29
C ILE A 124 -7.40 -17.46 3.80
N TYR A 125 -7.51 -17.73 2.51
CA TYR A 125 -8.58 -18.57 1.98
C TYR A 125 -7.98 -19.93 1.63
N GLU A 126 -8.51 -20.97 2.26
CA GLU A 126 -8.07 -22.35 2.06
C GLU A 126 -8.67 -22.93 0.76
N PRO A 127 -8.20 -24.11 0.29
CA PRO A 127 -8.70 -24.72 -0.94
C PRO A 127 -10.22 -24.96 -0.98
N ASP A 128 -10.82 -25.24 0.17
CA ASP A 128 -12.27 -25.42 0.34
C ASP A 128 -13.04 -24.08 0.43
N LYS A 129 -12.33 -22.96 0.25
CA LYS A 129 -12.81 -21.56 0.35
C LYS A 129 -13.07 -21.08 1.78
N THR A 130 -12.74 -21.86 2.80
CA THR A 130 -12.78 -21.39 4.19
C THR A 130 -11.87 -20.17 4.35
N HIS A 131 -12.40 -19.13 4.99
CA HIS A 131 -11.69 -17.88 5.23
C HIS A 131 -11.20 -17.83 6.67
N VAL A 132 -9.87 -17.91 6.85
CA VAL A 132 -9.17 -17.86 8.13
C VAL A 132 -8.48 -16.51 8.28
N TYR A 133 -8.83 -15.75 9.31
CA TYR A 133 -8.35 -14.38 9.54
C TYR A 133 -8.45 -14.00 11.02
N TRP A 134 -8.19 -12.72 11.34
CA TRP A 134 -8.09 -12.27 12.72
C TRP A 134 -9.37 -12.50 13.56
N ALA A 135 -10.56 -12.42 12.97
CA ALA A 135 -11.82 -12.60 13.70
C ALA A 135 -12.30 -14.06 13.73
N ASP A 136 -11.91 -14.87 12.75
CA ASP A 136 -12.12 -16.32 12.73
C ASP A 136 -10.82 -17.04 12.37
N THR A 137 -10.11 -17.49 13.39
CA THR A 137 -8.82 -18.17 13.26
C THR A 137 -8.95 -19.67 13.03
N ASN A 138 -10.18 -20.19 12.94
CA ASN A 138 -10.42 -21.62 12.80
C ASN A 138 -10.14 -22.10 11.37
N SER A 139 -9.11 -22.94 11.23
CA SER A 139 -8.83 -23.66 9.99
C SER A 139 -9.37 -25.09 10.08
N PRO A 140 -10.45 -25.43 9.35
CA PRO A 140 -11.00 -26.79 9.34
C PRO A 140 -10.04 -27.80 8.71
N SER A 141 -9.11 -27.35 7.87
CA SER A 141 -8.08 -28.21 7.26
C SER A 141 -6.86 -28.45 8.16
N GLY A 142 -6.78 -27.81 9.33
CA GLY A 142 -5.76 -28.06 10.35
C GLY A 142 -4.57 -27.09 10.34
N GLY A 143 -4.75 -25.93 9.71
CA GLY A 143 -3.86 -24.76 9.85
C GLY A 143 -3.94 -24.14 11.24
N ILE A 144 -2.91 -23.39 11.60
CA ILE A 144 -2.77 -22.72 12.89
C ILE A 144 -2.49 -21.24 12.61
N PHE A 145 -3.37 -20.37 13.09
CA PHE A 145 -3.25 -18.92 12.90
C PHE A 145 -2.86 -18.25 14.22
N PHE A 146 -1.78 -17.47 14.18
CA PHE A 146 -1.27 -16.69 15.30
C PHE A 146 -1.52 -15.21 15.03
N LEU A 147 -2.28 -14.59 15.94
CA LEU A 147 -2.62 -13.17 15.91
C LEU A 147 -1.40 -12.29 16.17
N ASN A 148 -1.48 -11.06 15.66
CA ASN A 148 -0.55 -9.98 15.93
C ASN A 148 -0.76 -9.40 17.35
N ALA A 149 -0.53 -10.21 18.39
CA ALA A 149 -0.76 -9.81 19.79
C ALA A 149 0.52 -9.29 20.49
N GLN A 150 0.38 -8.27 21.34
CA GLN A 150 1.36 -7.91 22.38
C GLN A 150 0.67 -7.82 23.75
N GLY A 151 0.92 -8.77 24.65
CA GLY A 151 0.18 -8.84 25.92
C GLY A 151 -1.24 -9.36 25.71
N GLU A 152 -2.25 -8.68 26.29
CA GLU A 152 -3.65 -9.16 26.32
C GLU A 152 -4.52 -8.71 25.13
N SER A 153 -4.05 -7.75 24.32
CA SER A 153 -4.80 -7.27 23.14
C SER A 153 -4.29 -7.93 21.85
N PHE A 154 -5.22 -8.45 21.06
CA PHE A 154 -4.98 -9.21 19.82
C PHE A 154 -5.05 -8.36 18.55
N ASP A 155 -5.64 -7.15 18.62
CA ASP A 155 -5.81 -6.22 17.51
C ASP A 155 -5.00 -4.95 17.78
N GLN A 156 -3.69 -5.05 17.56
CA GLN A 156 -2.76 -3.94 17.78
C GLN A 156 -2.16 -3.43 16.48
N ALA A 157 -2.35 -2.13 16.26
CA ALA A 157 -1.66 -1.41 15.23
C ALA A 157 -0.14 -1.51 15.45
N GLY A 158 0.63 -1.84 14.41
CA GLY A 158 2.07 -1.97 14.50
C GLY A 158 2.67 -2.85 13.43
N TYR A 159 3.93 -3.25 13.65
CA TYR A 159 4.75 -3.92 12.63
C TYR A 159 4.37 -5.38 12.31
N GLY A 160 3.38 -5.98 12.97
CA GLY A 160 3.19 -7.44 12.95
C GLY A 160 4.32 -8.20 13.69
N PRO A 161 4.40 -9.54 13.65
CA PRO A 161 3.84 -10.34 12.57
C PRO A 161 2.51 -11.01 12.90
N TYR A 162 1.67 -11.15 11.87
CA TYR A 162 0.71 -12.26 11.78
C TYR A 162 1.44 -13.49 11.25
N LEU A 163 1.06 -14.67 11.71
CA LEU A 163 1.66 -15.93 11.30
C LEU A 163 0.56 -16.97 11.06
N TYR A 164 0.57 -17.61 9.88
CA TYR A 164 -0.23 -18.80 9.61
C TYR A 164 0.71 -19.96 9.28
N VAL A 165 0.47 -21.11 9.89
CA VAL A 165 1.26 -22.33 9.74
C VAL A 165 0.34 -23.48 9.41
N HIS A 166 0.64 -24.24 8.35
CA HIS A 166 -0.11 -25.44 8.02
C HIS A 166 0.82 -26.67 7.96
N PRO A 167 0.71 -27.61 8.90
CA PRO A 167 1.60 -28.77 8.99
C PRO A 167 1.31 -29.86 7.93
N ALA A 168 0.10 -29.87 7.37
CA ALA A 168 -0.33 -30.83 6.34
C ALA A 168 -1.38 -30.18 5.41
N PRO A 169 -1.00 -29.19 4.60
CA PRO A 169 -1.96 -28.43 3.80
C PRO A 169 -2.64 -29.33 2.74
N PRO A 170 -3.97 -29.25 2.58
CA PRO A 170 -4.66 -29.98 1.52
C PRO A 170 -4.21 -29.52 0.13
N VAL A 171 -4.33 -30.43 -0.83
CA VAL A 171 -4.10 -30.13 -2.25
C VAL A 171 -5.11 -29.09 -2.72
N GLY A 172 -4.62 -28.07 -3.42
CA GLY A 172 -5.45 -27.00 -3.98
C GLY A 172 -4.80 -25.63 -3.85
N VAL A 173 -5.62 -24.59 -4.00
CA VAL A 173 -5.15 -23.20 -4.04
C VAL A 173 -5.49 -22.50 -2.74
N PHE A 174 -4.46 -22.02 -2.05
CA PHE A 174 -4.58 -21.04 -0.98
C PHE A 174 -4.50 -19.63 -1.58
N ARG A 175 -5.45 -18.75 -1.27
CA ARG A 175 -5.36 -17.30 -1.57
C ARG A 175 -4.94 -16.56 -0.32
N ILE A 176 -3.92 -15.71 -0.44
CA ILE A 176 -3.36 -14.95 0.67
C ILE A 176 -3.61 -13.48 0.40
N ASP A 177 -4.47 -12.90 1.22
CA ASP A 177 -4.88 -11.51 1.16
C ASP A 177 -4.31 -10.74 2.37
N VAL A 178 -4.11 -9.44 2.16
CA VAL A 178 -3.84 -8.48 3.23
C VAL A 178 -4.95 -7.44 3.25
N ASN A 179 -5.52 -7.18 4.42
CA ASN A 179 -6.37 -6.02 4.67
C ASN A 179 -5.53 -4.92 5.32
N TYR A 180 -5.72 -3.67 4.90
CA TYR A 180 -5.04 -2.52 5.46
C TYR A 180 -6.03 -1.50 6.02
N TRP A 181 -5.84 -1.13 7.29
CA TRP A 181 -6.49 0.01 7.90
C TRP A 181 -5.45 0.93 8.56
N PRO A 182 -5.44 2.24 8.26
CA PRO A 182 -4.51 3.16 8.92
C PRO A 182 -4.86 3.31 10.40
N GLY A 183 -3.86 3.33 11.26
CA GLY A 183 -4.01 3.80 12.64
C GLY A 183 -3.43 5.21 12.81
N GLY A 184 -4.21 6.12 13.41
CA GLY A 184 -3.73 7.47 13.72
C GLY A 184 -3.38 8.32 12.48
N ALA A 185 -2.18 8.90 12.45
CA ALA A 185 -1.73 9.88 11.44
C ALA A 185 -0.94 9.25 10.27
N VAL A 186 -0.79 7.93 10.22
CA VAL A 186 -0.05 7.21 9.17
C VAL A 186 -1.01 6.85 8.04
N GLN A 187 -0.71 7.26 6.80
CA GLN A 187 -1.61 6.99 5.66
C GLN A 187 -1.19 5.81 4.77
N HIS A 188 0.02 5.25 4.92
CA HIS A 188 0.47 4.06 4.17
C HIS A 188 1.48 3.21 4.95
N THR A 189 1.66 1.97 4.50
CA THR A 189 2.72 1.04 4.93
C THR A 189 3.16 0.16 3.75
N VAL A 190 4.33 -0.46 3.85
CA VAL A 190 4.69 -1.61 3.02
C VAL A 190 4.45 -2.88 3.80
N ALA A 191 3.50 -3.69 3.33
CA ALA A 191 3.35 -5.06 3.78
C ALA A 191 4.48 -5.92 3.20
N ASN A 192 5.10 -6.71 4.07
CA ASN A 192 6.07 -7.74 3.74
C ASN A 192 5.44 -9.09 4.06
N LEU A 193 5.13 -9.87 3.02
CA LEU A 193 4.63 -11.23 3.12
C LEU A 193 5.77 -12.21 2.83
N ASP A 194 6.20 -12.95 3.84
CA ASP A 194 7.14 -14.06 3.68
C ASP A 194 6.37 -15.38 3.56
N LEU A 195 6.48 -16.01 2.39
CA LEU A 195 6.00 -17.35 2.14
C LEU A 195 7.18 -18.32 2.27
N ILE A 196 7.04 -19.28 3.17
CA ILE A 196 8.03 -20.32 3.41
C ILE A 196 7.33 -21.66 3.19
N LEU A 197 7.83 -22.41 2.22
CA LEU A 197 7.31 -23.70 1.79
C LEU A 197 8.31 -24.79 2.18
N ASP A 198 7.81 -25.94 2.62
CA ASP A 198 8.62 -27.11 2.99
C ASP A 198 9.76 -26.79 3.97
N GLU A 199 9.51 -25.91 4.95
CA GLU A 199 10.54 -25.50 5.91
C GLU A 199 11.09 -26.70 6.68
N GLY A 200 12.41 -26.84 6.70
CA GLY A 200 13.07 -27.94 7.37
C GLY A 200 13.10 -29.24 6.56
N LEU A 201 12.77 -29.19 5.26
CA LEU A 201 12.93 -30.25 4.26
C LEU A 201 13.92 -29.83 3.16
N PRO A 202 14.48 -30.77 2.38
CA PRO A 202 15.37 -30.44 1.25
C PRO A 202 14.73 -29.61 0.13
N THR A 203 13.39 -29.56 0.08
CA THR A 203 12.61 -28.78 -0.89
C THR A 203 12.24 -27.39 -0.38
N GLU A 204 12.81 -26.94 0.75
CA GLU A 204 12.51 -25.64 1.35
C GLU A 204 12.66 -24.49 0.34
N ALA A 205 11.60 -23.69 0.20
CA ALA A 205 11.57 -22.53 -0.67
C ALA A 205 11.03 -21.31 0.08
N LYS A 206 11.63 -20.14 -0.16
CA LYS A 206 11.21 -18.87 0.45
C LYS A 206 10.95 -17.83 -0.61
N ARG A 207 9.83 -17.11 -0.48
CA ARG A 207 9.49 -15.98 -1.35
C ARG A 207 8.97 -14.83 -0.49
N ARG A 208 9.64 -13.68 -0.59
CA ARG A 208 9.20 -12.43 0.02
C ARG A 208 8.46 -11.59 -1.01
N ILE A 209 7.24 -11.17 -0.68
CA ILE A 209 6.42 -10.25 -1.47
C ILE A 209 6.33 -8.94 -0.70
N GLN A 210 6.74 -7.84 -1.32
CA GLN A 210 6.59 -6.51 -0.76
C GLN A 210 5.52 -5.75 -1.54
N SER A 211 4.49 -5.27 -0.84
CA SER A 211 3.38 -4.56 -1.45
C SER A 211 3.09 -3.27 -0.68
N PRO A 212 3.10 -2.09 -1.33
CA PRO A 212 2.62 -0.88 -0.71
C PRO A 212 1.10 -0.97 -0.50
N LEU A 213 0.67 -0.54 0.69
CA LEU A 213 -0.71 -0.40 1.12
C LEU A 213 -0.93 1.05 1.54
N ALA A 214 -1.85 1.74 0.86
CA ALA A 214 -2.08 3.17 1.00
C ALA A 214 -3.56 3.54 1.12
N ARG A 215 -4.50 2.62 0.83
CA ARG A 215 -5.93 2.94 0.94
C ARG A 215 -6.53 2.36 2.21
N PRO A 216 -7.20 3.17 3.03
CA PRO A 216 -7.89 2.66 4.21
C PRO A 216 -9.01 1.72 3.82
N GLY A 217 -8.99 0.54 4.42
CA GLY A 217 -9.83 -0.55 4.00
C GLY A 217 -9.55 -0.89 2.56
N GLU A 218 -8.30 -1.19 2.19
CA GLU A 218 -8.06 -2.03 1.02
C GLU A 218 -7.72 -3.45 1.41
N THR A 219 -8.33 -4.39 0.71
CA THR A 219 -7.93 -5.79 0.69
C THR A 219 -7.21 -6.07 -0.62
N ARG A 220 -5.98 -6.57 -0.55
CA ARG A 220 -5.18 -6.97 -1.73
C ARG A 220 -4.80 -8.42 -1.63
N THR A 221 -4.99 -9.17 -2.72
CA THR A 221 -4.40 -10.50 -2.87
C THR A 221 -2.93 -10.36 -3.18
N LEU A 222 -2.07 -10.84 -2.27
CA LEU A 222 -0.62 -10.78 -2.42
C LEU A 222 -0.06 -12.05 -3.05
N ALA A 223 -0.69 -13.21 -2.84
CA ALA A 223 -0.23 -14.45 -3.44
C ALA A 223 -1.33 -15.49 -3.55
N TYR A 224 -1.17 -16.39 -4.52
CA TYR A 224 -1.81 -17.69 -4.57
C TYR A 224 -0.75 -18.77 -4.40
N VAL A 225 -0.97 -19.70 -3.49
CA VAL A 225 -0.09 -20.86 -3.25
C VAL A 225 -0.84 -22.12 -3.67
N VAL A 226 -0.27 -22.85 -4.63
CA VAL A 226 -0.83 -24.12 -5.11
C VAL A 226 -0.09 -25.27 -4.44
N ILE A 227 -0.79 -25.96 -3.55
CA ILE A 227 -0.34 -27.22 -2.97
C ILE A 227 -0.74 -28.34 -3.94
N GLN A 228 0.24 -29.12 -4.37
CA GLN A 228 0.04 -30.16 -5.39
C GLN A 228 0.04 -31.56 -4.74
N GLY A 229 -0.70 -32.48 -5.33
CA GLY A 229 -0.66 -33.89 -4.95
C GLY A 229 0.67 -34.56 -5.33
N ASN A 230 0.83 -35.82 -4.92
CA ASN A 230 1.93 -36.69 -5.34
C ASN A 230 3.34 -36.14 -5.04
N ARG A 231 3.50 -35.39 -3.94
CA ARG A 231 4.78 -34.80 -3.49
C ARG A 231 5.44 -33.89 -4.53
N GLN A 232 4.65 -33.30 -5.42
CA GLN A 232 5.13 -32.27 -6.33
C GLN A 232 5.39 -30.97 -5.55
N PRO A 233 6.45 -30.21 -5.89
CA PRO A 233 6.77 -28.98 -5.18
C PRO A 233 5.63 -27.96 -5.31
N PRO A 234 5.28 -27.23 -4.25
CA PRO A 234 4.25 -26.19 -4.33
C PRO A 234 4.61 -25.08 -5.34
N LYS A 235 3.59 -24.47 -5.96
CA LYS A 235 3.76 -23.33 -6.87
C LYS A 235 3.28 -22.05 -6.19
N ILE A 236 3.96 -20.94 -6.42
CA ILE A 236 3.51 -19.61 -5.99
C ILE A 236 3.23 -18.77 -7.22
N PHE A 237 2.09 -18.08 -7.23
CA PHE A 237 1.79 -17.03 -8.18
C PHE A 237 1.50 -15.72 -7.45
N VAL A 238 2.21 -14.65 -7.80
CA VAL A 238 2.10 -13.31 -7.19
C VAL A 238 1.47 -12.35 -8.20
N PRO A 239 0.19 -11.97 -8.01
CA PRO A 239 -0.48 -11.04 -8.92
C PRO A 239 0.28 -9.72 -9.05
N GLY A 240 0.50 -9.28 -10.28
CA GLY A 240 1.20 -8.02 -10.59
C GLY A 240 2.73 -8.10 -10.53
N GLN A 241 3.32 -9.18 -10.01
CA GLN A 241 4.77 -9.42 -10.11
C GLN A 241 5.09 -10.54 -11.10
N ASP A 242 4.31 -11.63 -11.08
CA ASP A 242 4.43 -12.71 -12.04
C ASP A 242 3.64 -12.39 -13.31
N LYS A 243 4.11 -12.88 -14.48
CA LYS A 243 3.40 -12.70 -15.74
C LYS A 243 2.13 -13.53 -15.73
N ASP A 244 1.02 -12.98 -16.23
CA ASP A 244 -0.26 -13.68 -16.28
C ASP A 244 -0.22 -14.99 -17.10
N ALA A 245 0.66 -15.08 -18.09
CA ALA A 245 0.88 -16.29 -18.88
C ALA A 245 1.43 -17.45 -18.03
N ASP A 246 2.21 -17.13 -16.99
CA ASP A 246 2.84 -18.09 -16.07
C ASP A 246 1.88 -18.51 -14.94
N MET A 247 0.65 -17.98 -14.92
CA MET A 247 -0.36 -18.32 -13.92
C MET A 247 -0.70 -19.82 -13.98
N PRO A 248 -0.60 -20.57 -12.86
CA PRO A 248 -0.97 -21.98 -12.82
C PRO A 248 -2.42 -22.22 -13.23
N ALA A 249 -2.71 -23.37 -13.84
CA ALA A 249 -4.06 -23.71 -14.29
C ALA A 249 -5.06 -23.79 -13.12
N GLU A 250 -4.59 -24.25 -11.97
CA GLU A 250 -5.31 -24.34 -10.71
C GLU A 250 -5.74 -22.95 -10.23
N VAL A 251 -4.85 -21.95 -10.32
CA VAL A 251 -5.17 -20.55 -9.98
C VAL A 251 -6.18 -19.98 -10.98
N ARG A 252 -5.98 -20.21 -12.28
CA ARG A 252 -6.95 -19.78 -13.31
C ARG A 252 -8.35 -20.34 -13.06
N GLN A 253 -8.45 -21.59 -12.65
CA GLN A 253 -9.72 -22.22 -12.29
C GLN A 253 -10.28 -21.65 -10.99
N TYR A 254 -9.46 -21.48 -9.96
CA TYR A 254 -9.87 -20.90 -8.67
C TYR A 254 -10.49 -19.51 -8.84
N LYS A 255 -9.90 -18.67 -9.69
CA LYS A 255 -10.36 -17.28 -9.94
C LYS A 255 -11.73 -17.18 -10.63
N LYS A 256 -12.24 -18.26 -11.23
CA LYS A 256 -13.60 -18.25 -11.82
C LYS A 256 -14.68 -18.14 -10.74
N ASP A 257 -14.43 -18.78 -9.60
CA ASP A 257 -15.33 -18.85 -8.45
C ASP A 257 -14.58 -18.44 -7.17
N GLU A 258 -13.87 -17.30 -7.21
CA GLU A 258 -13.16 -16.80 -6.03
C GLU A 258 -14.12 -16.11 -5.04
N PRO A 259 -13.98 -16.35 -3.72
CA PRO A 259 -14.76 -15.64 -2.72
C PRO A 259 -14.58 -14.12 -2.86
N LYS A 260 -15.67 -13.35 -2.78
CA LYS A 260 -15.59 -11.89 -2.75
C LYS A 260 -14.70 -11.44 -1.58
N ARG A 261 -13.90 -10.40 -1.79
CA ARG A 261 -13.17 -9.73 -0.71
C ARG A 261 -14.18 -8.99 0.18
N GLU A 262 -13.90 -8.82 1.47
CA GLU A 262 -14.81 -8.16 2.44
C GLU A 262 -15.31 -6.79 1.93
N GLN A 263 -14.48 -6.03 1.20
CA GLN A 263 -14.83 -4.72 0.65
C GLN A 263 -15.40 -4.76 -0.79
N GLU A 264 -15.32 -5.89 -1.48
CA GLU A 264 -16.01 -6.04 -2.77
C GLU A 264 -17.52 -6.18 -2.60
N GLY A 265 -17.99 -6.52 -1.39
CA GLY A 265 -19.40 -6.40 -1.01
C GLY A 265 -19.91 -4.96 -1.01
N ASP A 266 -19.06 -4.00 -0.60
CA ASP A 266 -19.39 -2.56 -0.54
C ASP A 266 -19.19 -1.83 -1.88
N ALA A 267 -18.51 -2.47 -2.85
CA ALA A 267 -18.29 -1.90 -4.18
C ALA A 267 -19.60 -1.71 -4.97
N GLU A 268 -20.66 -2.45 -4.62
CA GLU A 268 -22.01 -2.29 -5.19
C GLU A 268 -22.62 -0.90 -4.88
N GLU A 269 -22.15 -0.19 -3.84
CA GLU A 269 -22.59 1.19 -3.53
C GLU A 269 -21.83 2.28 -4.31
N THR A 270 -20.81 1.94 -5.12
CA THR A 270 -20.04 2.92 -5.90
C THR A 270 -20.49 2.96 -7.37
N GLY A 271 -20.95 4.11 -7.83
CA GLY A 271 -21.41 4.36 -9.20
C GLY A 271 -20.28 4.86 -10.10
N PHE A 272 -20.40 4.60 -11.40
CA PHE A 272 -19.55 5.25 -12.39
C PHE A 272 -20.13 6.61 -12.79
N LEU A 273 -19.27 7.50 -13.28
CA LEU A 273 -19.74 8.55 -14.17
C LEU A 273 -20.40 7.90 -15.38
N HIS A 274 -21.43 8.54 -15.94
CA HIS A 274 -21.97 8.09 -17.21
C HIS A 274 -20.82 8.05 -18.25
N PRO A 275 -20.72 7.05 -19.15
CA PRO A 275 -19.55 6.90 -20.02
C PRO A 275 -19.19 8.15 -20.83
N LEU A 276 -20.20 8.93 -21.25
CA LEU A 276 -19.98 10.22 -21.93
C LEU A 276 -19.31 11.26 -21.01
N ASP A 277 -19.74 11.33 -19.74
CA ASP A 277 -19.18 12.24 -18.74
C ASP A 277 -17.79 11.80 -18.28
N GLU A 278 -17.54 10.49 -18.21
CA GLU A 278 -16.21 9.95 -17.94
C GLU A 278 -15.24 10.34 -19.06
N ASN A 279 -15.62 10.15 -20.32
CA ASN A 279 -14.81 10.54 -21.48
C ASN A 279 -14.61 12.07 -21.51
N ALA A 280 -15.63 12.86 -21.17
CA ALA A 280 -15.54 14.31 -21.08
C ALA A 280 -14.55 14.76 -20.01
N LEU A 281 -14.61 14.14 -18.83
CA LEU A 281 -13.70 14.40 -17.71
C LEU A 281 -12.26 14.06 -18.09
N ARG A 282 -12.02 12.83 -18.57
CA ARG A 282 -10.69 12.35 -19.01
C ARG A 282 -10.07 13.29 -20.03
N ARG A 283 -10.83 13.64 -21.08
CA ARG A 283 -10.37 14.58 -22.10
C ARG A 283 -10.07 15.95 -21.50
N SER A 284 -10.95 16.50 -20.68
CA SER A 284 -10.73 17.80 -20.06
C SER A 284 -9.48 17.83 -19.17
N VAL A 285 -9.28 16.81 -18.32
CA VAL A 285 -8.11 16.67 -17.46
C VAL A 285 -6.82 16.68 -18.27
N SER A 286 -6.73 15.82 -19.30
CA SER A 286 -5.55 15.70 -20.14
C SER A 286 -5.18 17.01 -20.83
N TYR A 287 -6.16 17.69 -21.43
CA TYR A 287 -5.91 18.96 -22.09
C TYR A 287 -5.56 20.07 -21.10
N LEU A 288 -6.25 20.17 -19.96
CA LEU A 288 -5.94 21.17 -18.94
C LEU A 288 -4.50 21.03 -18.44
N ALA A 289 -4.03 19.80 -18.22
CA ALA A 289 -2.65 19.52 -17.83
C ALA A 289 -1.65 19.88 -18.93
N LEU A 290 -1.89 19.45 -20.18
CA LEU A 290 -1.03 19.76 -21.33
C LEU A 290 -0.81 21.27 -21.51
N TYR A 291 -1.87 22.07 -21.36
CA TYR A 291 -1.76 23.52 -21.53
C TYR A 291 -0.98 24.21 -20.41
N GLN A 292 -0.84 23.59 -19.23
CA GLN A 292 0.02 24.15 -18.19
C GLN A 292 1.52 24.10 -18.54
N ALA A 293 1.93 23.20 -19.45
CA ALA A 293 3.29 23.18 -19.98
C ALA A 293 3.59 24.35 -20.94
N ARG A 294 2.55 24.94 -21.55
CA ARG A 294 2.71 26.08 -22.46
C ARG A 294 2.63 27.41 -21.73
N LYS A 295 1.59 27.58 -20.93
CA LYS A 295 1.34 28.80 -20.16
C LYS A 295 0.65 28.44 -18.86
N VAL A 296 1.39 28.54 -17.76
CA VAL A 296 0.85 28.30 -16.43
C VAL A 296 -0.28 29.28 -16.15
N SER A 297 -1.43 28.73 -15.80
CA SER A 297 -2.64 29.48 -15.51
C SER A 297 -2.50 30.30 -14.23
N PRO A 298 -2.90 31.58 -14.20
CA PRO A 298 -3.06 32.34 -12.95
C PRO A 298 -4.15 31.77 -12.02
N LEU A 299 -4.99 30.84 -12.49
CA LEU A 299 -5.92 30.09 -11.63
C LEU A 299 -5.23 28.95 -10.86
N TRP A 300 -4.02 28.56 -11.26
CA TRP A 300 -3.22 27.59 -10.52
C TRP A 300 -2.40 28.31 -9.45
N GLU A 301 -2.86 28.21 -8.20
CA GLU A 301 -2.23 28.81 -7.03
C GLU A 301 -0.75 28.41 -6.91
N GLY A 302 0.13 29.41 -6.73
CA GLY A 302 1.59 29.23 -6.71
C GLY A 302 2.08 28.20 -5.69
N ARG A 303 1.47 28.14 -4.50
CA ARG A 303 1.84 27.19 -3.44
C ARG A 303 1.47 25.74 -3.73
N GLN A 304 0.61 25.52 -4.73
CA GLN A 304 0.18 24.18 -5.15
C GLN A 304 0.79 23.79 -6.51
N ARG A 305 1.84 24.48 -6.97
CA ARG A 305 2.54 24.12 -8.21
C ARG A 305 3.59 23.04 -7.90
N ASP A 306 3.08 21.85 -7.68
CA ASP A 306 3.85 20.63 -7.42
C ASP A 306 3.29 19.46 -8.27
N CYS A 307 3.89 18.28 -8.15
CA CYS A 307 3.49 17.09 -8.93
C CYS A 307 2.02 16.72 -8.74
N ALA A 308 1.57 16.58 -7.50
CA ALA A 308 0.17 16.32 -7.18
C ALA A 308 -0.73 17.53 -7.47
N GLY A 309 -0.17 18.74 -7.39
CA GLY A 309 -0.81 20.00 -7.69
C GLY A 309 -1.31 20.12 -9.11
N LEU A 310 -0.55 19.59 -10.08
CA LEU A 310 -0.98 19.52 -11.48
C LEU A 310 -2.23 18.65 -11.62
N VAL A 311 -2.21 17.47 -10.98
CA VAL A 311 -3.36 16.55 -10.95
C VAL A 311 -4.55 17.22 -10.29
N ARG A 312 -4.34 17.84 -9.12
CA ARG A 312 -5.38 18.55 -8.37
C ARG A 312 -6.02 19.64 -9.21
N PHE A 313 -5.20 20.47 -9.85
CA PHE A 313 -5.63 21.56 -10.71
C PHE A 313 -6.43 21.04 -11.91
N ALA A 314 -5.89 20.08 -12.66
CA ALA A 314 -6.52 19.57 -13.87
C ALA A 314 -7.89 18.96 -13.59
N TYR A 315 -8.03 18.11 -12.57
CA TYR A 315 -9.32 17.51 -12.20
C TYR A 315 -10.34 18.51 -11.66
N ARG A 316 -9.91 19.43 -10.80
CA ARG A 316 -10.82 20.44 -10.24
C ARG A 316 -11.36 21.37 -11.32
N GLU A 317 -10.52 21.81 -12.25
CA GLU A 317 -10.93 22.66 -13.37
C GLU A 317 -11.70 21.89 -14.45
N ALA A 318 -11.45 20.58 -14.61
CA ALA A 318 -12.19 19.74 -15.55
C ALA A 318 -13.68 19.62 -15.18
N LEU A 319 -13.99 19.61 -13.89
CA LEU A 319 -15.35 19.55 -13.35
C LEU A 319 -16.12 20.89 -13.41
N LYS A 320 -15.45 22.02 -13.67
CA LYS A 320 -16.12 23.33 -13.77
C LYS A 320 -16.79 23.50 -15.12
N GLU A 321 -17.95 24.16 -15.12
CA GLU A 321 -18.39 24.89 -16.30
C GLU A 321 -17.41 26.04 -16.57
N ARG A 322 -17.10 26.26 -17.85
CA ARG A 322 -16.10 27.22 -18.28
C ARG A 322 -16.76 28.31 -19.14
N SER A 323 -16.73 29.54 -18.64
CA SER A 323 -17.04 30.74 -19.43
C SER A 323 -15.87 31.11 -20.34
N VAL A 324 -16.12 31.94 -21.35
CA VAL A 324 -15.07 32.46 -22.25
C VAL A 324 -13.96 33.17 -21.48
N ALA A 325 -14.29 33.88 -20.40
CA ALA A 325 -13.29 34.53 -19.54
C ALA A 325 -12.44 33.52 -18.77
N GLN A 326 -13.06 32.44 -18.26
CA GLN A 326 -12.33 31.36 -17.59
C GLN A 326 -11.42 30.60 -18.55
N THR A 327 -11.88 30.29 -19.77
CA THR A 327 -11.07 29.65 -20.82
C THR A 327 -9.79 30.44 -21.11
N ARG A 328 -9.88 31.78 -21.23
CA ARG A 328 -8.70 32.64 -21.41
C ARG A 328 -7.76 32.60 -20.21
N ARG A 329 -8.29 32.65 -18.99
CA ARG A 329 -7.49 32.57 -17.75
C ARG A 329 -6.82 31.21 -17.58
N LEU A 330 -7.39 30.13 -18.09
CA LEU A 330 -6.80 28.79 -18.08
C LEU A 330 -5.66 28.62 -19.10
N GLY A 331 -5.43 29.61 -19.98
CA GLY A 331 -4.43 29.52 -21.04
C GLY A 331 -4.86 28.65 -22.22
N LEU A 332 -6.16 28.38 -22.37
CA LEU A 332 -6.70 27.57 -23.45
C LEU A 332 -6.98 28.43 -24.70
N PRO A 333 -6.72 27.92 -25.91
CA PRO A 333 -7.08 28.60 -27.15
C PRO A 333 -8.60 28.77 -27.26
N PRO A 334 -9.12 29.91 -27.77
CA PRO A 334 -10.56 30.11 -27.92
C PRO A 334 -11.26 29.05 -28.78
N ALA A 335 -10.57 28.49 -29.77
CA ALA A 335 -11.09 27.43 -30.64
C ALA A 335 -11.12 26.04 -29.99
N LEU A 336 -10.44 25.84 -28.85
CA LEU A 336 -10.42 24.56 -28.15
C LEU A 336 -11.66 24.42 -27.28
N HIS A 337 -12.59 23.56 -27.70
CA HIS A 337 -13.75 23.21 -26.91
C HIS A 337 -13.49 21.96 -26.07
N LEU A 338 -13.43 22.13 -24.75
CA LEU A 338 -13.29 21.00 -23.81
C LEU A 338 -14.67 20.62 -23.26
N PRO A 339 -15.11 19.35 -23.42
CA PRO A 339 -16.43 18.92 -22.99
C PRO A 339 -16.59 19.08 -21.48
N THR A 340 -17.77 19.51 -21.03
CA THR A 340 -18.08 19.66 -19.60
C THR A 340 -18.80 18.41 -19.10
N VAL A 341 -18.57 18.09 -17.82
CA VAL A 341 -19.33 17.02 -17.15
C VAL A 341 -20.78 17.49 -16.95
N SER A 342 -21.74 16.60 -17.20
CA SER A 342 -23.17 16.90 -17.05
C SER A 342 -23.53 17.40 -15.66
N SER A 343 -24.60 18.18 -15.55
CA SER A 343 -25.12 18.64 -14.25
C SER A 343 -25.50 17.48 -13.33
N ARG A 344 -25.87 16.31 -13.89
CA ARG A 344 -26.15 15.10 -13.13
C ARG A 344 -24.89 14.55 -12.46
N SER A 345 -23.81 14.40 -13.21
CA SER A 345 -22.54 13.91 -12.67
C SER A 345 -21.86 14.91 -11.73
N ARG A 346 -22.04 16.22 -11.94
CA ARG A 346 -21.56 17.24 -11.00
C ARG A 346 -22.21 17.16 -9.62
N ARG A 347 -23.46 16.69 -9.51
CA ARG A 347 -24.12 16.49 -8.21
C ARG A 347 -23.40 15.47 -7.32
N LEU A 348 -22.57 14.58 -7.87
CA LEU A 348 -21.72 13.65 -7.10
C LEU A 348 -20.66 14.37 -6.25
N PHE A 349 -20.47 15.68 -6.48
CA PHE A 349 -19.53 16.53 -5.73
C PHE A 349 -20.29 17.68 -5.04
N PRO A 350 -21.14 17.40 -4.04
CA PRO A 350 -22.04 18.38 -3.45
C PRO A 350 -21.31 19.46 -2.67
N GLN A 351 -20.09 19.17 -2.21
CA GLN A 351 -19.22 20.09 -1.47
C GLN A 351 -18.17 20.74 -2.38
N TYR A 352 -18.42 20.85 -3.68
CA TYR A 352 -17.49 21.49 -4.61
C TYR A 352 -17.04 22.88 -4.09
N PRO A 353 -15.73 23.20 -4.08
CA PRO A 353 -14.62 22.53 -4.75
C PRO A 353 -13.94 21.39 -3.96
N HIS A 354 -14.47 20.97 -2.81
CA HIS A 354 -13.95 19.87 -1.98
C HIS A 354 -14.21 18.50 -2.63
N ILE A 355 -13.46 18.19 -3.69
CA ILE A 355 -13.62 16.94 -4.46
C ILE A 355 -12.72 15.81 -3.94
N TRP A 356 -11.72 16.13 -3.12
CA TRP A 356 -10.74 15.15 -2.64
C TRP A 356 -11.21 14.50 -1.36
N GLN A 357 -11.23 13.17 -1.30
CA GLN A 357 -11.26 12.48 -0.02
C GLN A 357 -9.87 12.58 0.61
N VAL A 358 -9.82 13.03 1.86
CA VAL A 358 -8.59 13.36 2.61
C VAL A 358 -8.47 12.57 3.91
N GLY A 359 -9.36 11.59 4.09
CA GLY A 359 -9.47 10.79 5.29
C GLY A 359 -10.87 10.25 5.48
N VAL A 360 -11.08 9.64 6.63
CA VAL A 360 -12.35 9.12 7.11
C VAL A 360 -12.61 9.75 8.49
N ASP A 361 -13.86 10.08 8.81
CA ASP A 361 -14.21 10.55 10.15
C ASP A 361 -14.37 9.38 11.15
N SER A 362 -14.61 9.70 12.43
CA SER A 362 -14.78 8.71 13.49
C SER A 362 -15.99 7.79 13.29
N GLY A 363 -16.92 8.15 12.42
CA GLY A 363 -18.09 7.36 12.05
C GLY A 363 -17.90 6.58 10.74
N GLY A 364 -16.69 6.52 10.18
CA GLY A 364 -16.41 5.78 8.96
C GLY A 364 -16.80 6.50 7.66
N LYS A 365 -17.23 7.78 7.70
CA LYS A 365 -17.63 8.52 6.50
C LYS A 365 -16.44 9.24 5.83
N PRO A 366 -16.39 9.28 4.48
CA PRO A 366 -15.36 10.03 3.76
C PRO A 366 -15.34 11.52 4.13
N ARG A 367 -14.18 11.99 4.62
CA ARG A 367 -13.95 13.42 4.82
C ARG A 367 -13.42 14.03 3.54
N ARG A 368 -14.09 15.06 3.03
CA ARG A 368 -13.70 15.79 1.81
C ARG A 368 -12.89 17.05 2.14
N GLY A 369 -12.03 17.47 1.23
CA GLY A 369 -11.22 18.69 1.38
C GLY A 369 -10.73 19.28 0.06
N ASP A 370 -10.12 20.46 0.13
CA ASP A 370 -9.57 21.20 -1.02
C ASP A 370 -8.20 20.71 -1.49
N PHE A 371 -7.47 20.04 -0.61
CA PHE A 371 -6.08 19.68 -0.81
C PHE A 371 -5.86 18.22 -0.42
N ALA A 372 -5.19 17.49 -1.29
CA ALA A 372 -4.73 16.11 -1.10
C ALA A 372 -3.34 15.98 -1.73
N ASP A 373 -2.31 15.68 -0.94
CA ASP A 373 -0.96 15.41 -1.47
C ASP A 373 -0.91 14.14 -2.35
N ALA A 374 0.23 13.84 -2.96
CA ALA A 374 0.37 12.71 -3.88
C ALA A 374 -0.05 11.38 -3.23
N GLU A 375 0.30 11.21 -1.96
CA GLU A 375 -0.03 10.05 -1.14
C GLU A 375 -1.53 9.94 -0.90
N THR A 376 -2.17 11.03 -0.46
CA THR A 376 -3.61 11.11 -0.22
C THR A 376 -4.40 10.87 -1.51
N LEU A 377 -3.91 11.36 -2.66
CA LEU A 377 -4.53 11.11 -3.96
C LEU A 377 -4.53 9.62 -4.31
N VAL A 378 -3.36 8.97 -4.23
CA VAL A 378 -3.20 7.54 -4.52
C VAL A 378 -3.98 6.67 -3.51
N GLY A 379 -4.05 7.09 -2.25
CA GLY A 379 -4.72 6.40 -1.16
C GLY A 379 -6.25 6.47 -1.20
N TYR A 380 -6.83 7.62 -1.58
CA TYR A 380 -8.30 7.80 -1.46
C TYR A 380 -9.03 8.14 -2.75
N ASN A 381 -8.31 8.65 -3.76
CA ASN A 381 -8.94 9.29 -4.91
C ASN A 381 -8.68 8.55 -6.23
N PHE A 382 -7.64 7.72 -6.26
CA PHE A 382 -7.26 6.92 -7.42
C PHE A 382 -7.10 5.45 -7.05
N ARG A 383 -7.54 4.55 -7.94
CA ARG A 383 -7.42 3.10 -7.81
C ARG A 383 -6.39 2.52 -8.74
N HIS A 384 -5.65 1.51 -8.27
CA HIS A 384 -4.69 0.80 -9.12
C HIS A 384 -5.47 0.08 -10.23
N LYS A 385 -5.03 0.28 -11.47
CA LYS A 385 -5.64 -0.24 -12.70
C LYS A 385 -4.84 -1.40 -13.28
N SER A 386 -3.53 -1.23 -13.43
CA SER A 386 -2.64 -2.23 -14.02
C SER A 386 -1.18 -1.91 -13.75
N GLN A 387 -0.34 -2.93 -13.71
CA GLN A 387 1.12 -2.79 -13.69
C GLN A 387 1.71 -2.50 -15.08
N SER A 388 0.91 -2.66 -16.15
CA SER A 388 1.32 -2.44 -17.54
C SER A 388 0.90 -1.05 -18.03
N LEU A 389 1.86 -0.32 -18.60
CA LEU A 389 1.60 0.99 -19.23
C LEU A 389 0.58 0.89 -20.38
N GLN A 390 0.52 -0.25 -21.07
CA GLN A 390 -0.39 -0.46 -22.21
C GLN A 390 -1.87 -0.39 -21.80
N ALA A 391 -2.19 -0.55 -20.51
CA ALA A 391 -3.54 -0.39 -19.99
C ALA A 391 -3.91 1.09 -19.72
N ALA A 392 -2.98 2.03 -19.81
CA ALA A 392 -3.21 3.44 -19.51
C ALA A 392 -4.14 4.10 -20.53
N ARG A 393 -5.02 4.96 -20.03
CA ARG A 393 -5.90 5.81 -20.84
C ARG A 393 -5.73 7.26 -20.40
N SER A 394 -6.16 8.18 -21.26
CA SER A 394 -6.15 9.61 -20.95
C SER A 394 -6.77 9.91 -19.58
N GLY A 395 -6.03 10.65 -18.76
CA GLY A 395 -6.42 11.02 -17.39
C GLY A 395 -5.99 10.00 -16.32
N ASP A 396 -5.54 8.80 -16.67
CA ASP A 396 -4.93 7.90 -15.70
C ASP A 396 -3.59 8.48 -15.20
N LEU A 397 -3.18 8.07 -14.00
CA LEU A 397 -1.90 8.42 -13.41
C LEU A 397 -0.88 7.30 -13.59
N LEU A 398 0.35 7.66 -13.94
CA LEU A 398 1.53 6.84 -13.73
C LEU A 398 2.09 7.20 -12.36
N VAL A 399 2.13 6.23 -11.44
CA VAL A 399 2.53 6.46 -10.05
C VAL A 399 3.91 5.88 -9.80
N TYR A 400 4.81 6.71 -9.31
CA TYR A 400 6.17 6.31 -8.96
C TYR A 400 6.44 6.54 -7.48
N ARG A 401 7.30 5.72 -6.88
CA ARG A 401 7.82 5.89 -5.53
C ARG A 401 9.28 6.34 -5.56
N LYS A 402 9.55 7.52 -4.99
CA LYS A 402 10.88 8.10 -4.86
C LYS A 402 11.64 7.47 -3.67
N PRO A 403 12.84 6.92 -3.87
CA PRO A 403 13.58 6.25 -2.79
C PRO A 403 14.26 7.18 -1.77
N LEU A 404 14.38 8.48 -2.03
CA LEU A 404 15.24 9.40 -1.26
C LEU A 404 14.54 10.68 -0.74
N GLU A 405 13.27 10.90 -1.07
CA GLU A 405 12.48 12.05 -0.60
C GLU A 405 11.41 11.59 0.41
N ASN A 406 11.63 11.92 1.70
CA ASN A 406 10.78 11.46 2.81
C ASN A 406 9.54 12.34 3.05
N ASP A 407 9.37 13.45 2.35
CA ASP A 407 8.25 14.38 2.49
C ASP A 407 7.19 14.19 1.38
N GLN A 408 7.61 13.84 0.15
CA GLN A 408 6.73 13.50 -0.97
C GLN A 408 7.17 12.18 -1.61
N PRO A 409 6.85 11.02 -1.00
CA PRO A 409 7.36 9.73 -1.43
C PRO A 409 6.82 9.28 -2.80
N TYR A 410 5.75 9.92 -3.28
CA TYR A 410 5.12 9.61 -4.56
C TYR A 410 5.30 10.73 -5.57
N HIS A 411 5.54 10.33 -6.82
CA HIS A 411 5.52 11.21 -7.97
C HIS A 411 4.44 10.78 -8.94
N LEU A 412 3.66 11.74 -9.44
CA LEU A 412 2.49 11.49 -10.27
C LEU A 412 2.72 12.09 -11.66
N MET A 413 2.49 11.29 -12.70
CA MET A 413 2.42 11.77 -14.08
C MET A 413 1.04 11.46 -14.65
N LEU A 414 0.44 12.41 -15.37
CA LEU A 414 -0.79 12.17 -16.13
C LEU A 414 -0.47 11.52 -17.47
N TYR A 415 -1.15 10.41 -17.77
CA TYR A 415 -1.13 9.80 -19.09
C TYR A 415 -2.09 10.52 -20.03
N VAL A 416 -1.65 10.77 -21.26
CA VAL A 416 -2.47 11.36 -22.31
C VAL A 416 -2.28 10.57 -23.59
N GLU A 417 -3.35 9.97 -24.08
CA GLU A 417 -3.36 9.34 -25.41
C GLU A 417 -3.26 10.47 -26.46
N ASN A 418 -2.29 10.38 -27.35
CA ASN A 418 -2.05 11.43 -28.33
C ASN A 418 -1.42 10.85 -29.58
N ALA A 419 -2.13 10.77 -30.70
CA ALA A 419 -1.54 10.26 -31.92
C ALA A 419 -0.50 11.26 -32.50
N PRO A 420 0.69 10.80 -32.95
CA PRO A 420 1.13 9.41 -33.03
C PRO A 420 1.84 8.85 -31.78
N HIS A 421 2.15 9.68 -30.77
CA HIS A 421 2.84 9.25 -29.55
C HIS A 421 2.11 9.70 -28.28
N ASP A 422 1.77 8.73 -27.45
CA ASP A 422 1.21 8.98 -26.12
C ASP A 422 2.20 9.75 -25.25
N LEU A 423 1.67 10.56 -24.33
CA LEU A 423 2.42 11.53 -23.55
C LEU A 423 2.31 11.25 -22.06
N ALA A 424 3.38 11.54 -21.34
CA ALA A 424 3.35 11.71 -19.89
C ALA A 424 3.51 13.21 -19.57
N VAL A 425 2.57 13.74 -18.78
CA VAL A 425 2.53 15.16 -18.39
C VAL A 425 2.66 15.26 -16.89
N TYR A 426 3.67 15.97 -16.40
CA TYR A 426 3.94 16.03 -14.96
C TYR A 426 4.62 17.33 -14.57
N HIS A 427 4.44 17.75 -13.33
CA HIS A 427 5.26 18.82 -12.76
C HIS A 427 6.53 18.22 -12.16
N ASN A 428 7.70 18.78 -12.47
CA ASN A 428 9.00 18.20 -12.10
C ASN A 428 9.33 18.20 -10.60
N GLY A 429 8.47 18.79 -9.77
CA GLY A 429 8.61 18.84 -8.31
C GLY A 429 9.58 19.90 -7.79
N ALA A 430 10.22 20.66 -8.67
CA ALA A 430 11.07 21.78 -8.28
C ALA A 430 10.24 22.99 -7.81
N HIS A 431 10.89 23.91 -7.10
CA HIS A 431 10.29 25.17 -6.66
C HIS A 431 10.98 26.38 -7.32
N GLY A 432 10.31 27.53 -7.32
CA GLY A 432 10.90 28.77 -7.84
C GLY A 432 11.09 28.74 -9.36
N ALA A 433 12.25 29.20 -9.83
CA ALA A 433 12.54 29.36 -11.26
C ALA A 433 12.64 28.03 -12.02
N ASP A 434 12.99 26.94 -11.33
CA ASP A 434 13.16 25.61 -11.92
C ASP A 434 11.85 24.81 -12.00
N ALA A 435 10.77 25.32 -11.40
CA ALA A 435 9.46 24.71 -11.37
C ALA A 435 8.81 24.74 -12.77
N GLN A 436 8.53 23.58 -13.33
CA GLN A 436 7.94 23.48 -14.66
C GLN A 436 7.09 22.22 -14.83
N VAL A 437 6.07 22.33 -15.68
CA VAL A 437 5.35 21.19 -16.22
C VAL A 437 6.08 20.67 -17.44
N ARG A 438 6.47 19.39 -17.41
CA ARG A 438 7.12 18.68 -18.50
C ARG A 438 6.10 17.83 -19.25
N VAL A 439 6.31 17.74 -20.55
CA VAL A 439 5.61 16.85 -21.46
C VAL A 439 6.67 16.02 -22.17
N VAL A 440 6.62 14.71 -21.97
CA VAL A 440 7.55 13.76 -22.61
C VAL A 440 6.74 12.69 -23.30
N ARG A 441 7.33 12.01 -24.29
CA ARG A 441 6.66 10.85 -24.86
C ARG A 441 6.67 9.71 -23.84
N ALA A 442 5.57 9.00 -23.71
CA ALA A 442 5.49 7.86 -22.79
C ALA A 442 6.55 6.78 -23.15
N GLU A 443 6.86 6.62 -24.44
CA GLU A 443 7.92 5.73 -24.94
C GLU A 443 9.34 6.16 -24.50
N GLU A 444 9.59 7.46 -24.34
CA GLU A 444 10.91 7.97 -23.94
C GLU A 444 11.23 7.65 -22.48
N LEU A 445 10.20 7.48 -21.63
CA LEU A 445 10.38 7.08 -20.24
C LEU A 445 11.06 5.71 -20.10
N PHE A 446 10.85 4.79 -21.04
CA PHE A 446 11.55 3.50 -21.06
C PHE A 446 13.05 3.62 -21.35
N ARG A 447 13.49 4.76 -21.87
CA ARG A 447 14.89 5.08 -22.13
C ARG A 447 15.44 6.08 -21.11
N SER A 448 14.72 6.31 -20.00
CA SER A 448 15.17 7.20 -18.94
C SER A 448 16.54 6.75 -18.41
N PRO A 449 17.52 7.67 -18.27
CA PRO A 449 18.82 7.33 -17.67
C PRO A 449 18.69 7.05 -16.17
N ASP A 450 17.66 7.59 -15.52
CA ASP A 450 17.31 7.27 -14.14
C ASP A 450 16.25 6.16 -14.13
N PRO A 451 16.59 4.95 -13.61
CA PRO A 451 15.71 3.79 -13.65
C PRO A 451 14.44 3.96 -12.80
N VAL A 452 14.40 4.93 -11.87
CA VAL A 452 13.19 5.24 -11.09
C VAL A 452 12.02 5.56 -12.01
N TRP A 453 12.26 6.22 -13.15
CA TRP A 453 11.22 6.74 -14.04
C TRP A 453 10.81 5.79 -15.17
N ILE A 454 11.31 4.55 -15.19
CA ILE A 454 10.98 3.57 -16.22
C ILE A 454 9.62 2.92 -15.87
N PRO A 455 8.54 3.06 -16.67
CA PRO A 455 7.23 2.47 -16.39
C PRO A 455 7.16 0.98 -16.77
N ALA A 456 8.14 0.20 -16.33
CA ALA A 456 8.21 -1.24 -16.55
C ALA A 456 7.59 -1.99 -15.37
N GLY A 457 6.90 -3.10 -15.65
CA GLY A 457 6.15 -3.81 -14.62
C GLY A 457 7.01 -4.46 -13.53
N ASP A 458 8.28 -4.73 -13.86
CA ASP A 458 9.32 -5.24 -12.97
C ASP A 458 10.10 -4.13 -12.23
N ASN A 459 9.84 -2.85 -12.51
CA ASN A 459 10.48 -1.74 -11.81
C ASN A 459 9.84 -1.52 -10.42
N PRO A 460 10.56 -1.73 -9.31
CA PRO A 460 10.00 -1.56 -7.95
C PRO A 460 9.68 -0.10 -7.58
N HIS A 461 10.09 0.85 -8.40
CA HIS A 461 9.75 2.28 -8.28
C HIS A 461 8.46 2.63 -9.02
N PHE A 462 8.07 1.87 -10.04
CA PHE A 462 6.82 2.09 -10.75
C PHE A 462 5.70 1.29 -10.09
N LEU A 463 4.78 2.00 -9.43
CA LEU A 463 3.67 1.38 -8.70
C LEU A 463 2.48 1.01 -9.61
N GLY A 464 2.57 1.38 -10.89
CA GLY A 464 1.58 1.06 -11.90
C GLY A 464 0.77 2.26 -12.39
N VAL A 465 -0.25 1.93 -13.18
CA VAL A 465 -1.26 2.83 -13.74
C VAL A 465 -2.42 2.90 -12.77
N TYR A 466 -2.90 4.10 -12.47
CA TYR A 466 -4.01 4.34 -11.56
C TYR A 466 -5.11 5.14 -12.25
N GLU A 467 -6.36 4.72 -12.12
CA GLU A 467 -7.53 5.44 -12.63
C GLU A 467 -8.25 6.19 -11.50
N TRP A 468 -8.99 7.25 -11.83
CA TRP A 468 -9.80 7.97 -10.85
C TRP A 468 -10.87 7.05 -10.23
N ASN A 469 -11.13 7.18 -8.92
CA ASN A 469 -12.07 6.34 -8.19
C ASN A 469 -13.52 6.47 -8.69
N ARG A 470 -14.27 5.37 -8.60
CA ARG A 470 -15.72 5.39 -8.76
C ARG A 470 -16.35 6.21 -7.63
N LEU A 471 -17.46 6.87 -7.91
CA LEU A 471 -18.09 7.82 -7.00
C LEU A 471 -19.40 7.23 -6.49
N ARG A 472 -19.64 7.27 -5.17
CA ARG A 472 -20.93 6.85 -4.63
C ARG A 472 -22.06 7.72 -5.20
N PRO A 473 -23.14 7.13 -5.74
CA PRO A 473 -24.33 7.88 -6.10
C PRO A 473 -24.87 8.59 -4.87
N ILE A 474 -25.37 9.82 -5.03
CA ILE A 474 -26.17 10.45 -3.98
C ILE A 474 -27.60 10.01 -4.22
N ASP A 475 -28.12 9.17 -3.34
CA ASP A 475 -29.54 8.81 -3.34
C ASP A 475 -30.37 10.08 -3.13
N GLY A 476 -31.25 10.37 -4.09
CA GLY A 476 -32.13 11.54 -4.07
C GLY A 476 -33.25 11.49 -3.04
N LYS A 477 -33.09 10.77 -1.92
CA LYS A 477 -34.10 10.68 -0.85
C LYS A 477 -33.57 11.23 0.47
N SER A 478 -33.49 12.55 0.54
CA SER A 478 -33.53 13.27 1.82
C SER A 478 -34.21 14.62 1.65
N ALA A 479 -35.46 14.61 1.20
CA ALA A 479 -36.39 15.72 1.35
C ALA A 479 -37.81 15.15 1.31
N GLY A 480 -38.36 14.79 2.47
CA GLY A 480 -39.73 14.30 2.56
C GLY A 480 -40.11 13.79 3.94
N SER A 481 -40.98 14.55 4.58
CA SER A 481 -41.83 14.23 5.75
C SER A 481 -41.16 13.97 7.11
N SER A 482 -41.10 15.03 7.92
CA SER A 482 -41.67 14.96 9.28
C SER A 482 -42.43 16.25 9.54
N SER A 483 -43.68 16.28 9.07
CA SER A 483 -44.73 17.14 9.59
C SER A 483 -45.44 16.37 10.70
N LEU A 484 -45.22 16.78 11.94
CA LEU A 484 -46.20 17.08 12.99
C LEU A 484 -45.45 17.42 14.29
#